data_AF-C7N4Y6-F1
#
_entry.id   AF-C7N4Y6-F1
#
_cell.length_a   1.000
_cell.length_b   1.000
_cell.length_c   1.000
_cell.angle_alpha   90.00
_cell.angle_beta   90.00
_cell.angle_gamma   90.00
#
_symmetry.space_group_name_H-M   'P 1'
#
loop_
_entity.id
_entity.type
_entity.pdbx_description
1 polymer ?
#
loop_
_entity_poly.entity_id
_entity_poly.type
_entity_poly.pdbx_seq_one_letter_code
_entity_poly.pdbx_strand_id
1 'polypeptide(L)'
;MAEKREFSITRTRNGFKPRISDNDLPFYQDANGDVTVGFGGANDIFYSGSGSTVVAEMPYMYLGEEDGGLPERQQILTEDDLPEGVELDYRIDGGFNNNCIVVDWTIKNKDLYQVDWVALKTFTGMQMKYVLPKKFPPLYFALAREDAYVYCNKQPCEECAFRCKSGFVIYYHIKGLGIVRKPMTRISLLKLEK
;
A
#
# COMPACT_ATOMS: atom_id res chain seq x y z
N MET A 1 -15.31 -16.86 36.23
CA MET A 1 -13.97 -16.79 35.61
C MET A 1 -14.19 -16.41 34.16
N ALA A 2 -13.69 -15.26 33.69
CA ALA A 2 -13.84 -14.89 32.29
C ALA A 2 -13.02 -15.85 31.43
N GLU A 3 -13.65 -16.50 30.45
CA GLU A 3 -12.96 -17.32 29.44
C GLU A 3 -11.81 -16.51 28.85
N LYS A 4 -10.59 -17.02 29.01
CA LYS A 4 -9.39 -16.44 28.39
C LYS A 4 -9.52 -16.65 26.89
N ARG A 5 -10.14 -15.70 26.19
CA ARG A 5 -10.26 -15.73 24.73
C ARG A 5 -8.86 -15.88 24.13
N GLU A 6 -8.59 -17.04 23.53
CA GLU A 6 -7.35 -17.25 22.78
C GLU A 6 -7.45 -16.44 21.47
N PHE A 7 -6.69 -15.36 21.41
CA PHE A 7 -6.55 -14.58 20.19
C PHE A 7 -5.49 -15.27 19.32
N SER A 8 -5.81 -15.52 18.03
CA SER A 8 -4.79 -15.92 17.05
C SER A 8 -3.58 -14.97 17.11
N ILE A 9 -2.37 -15.49 16.88
CA ILE A 9 -1.12 -14.70 16.91
C ILE A 9 -1.15 -13.51 15.94
N THR A 10 -1.95 -13.60 14.88
CA THR A 10 -2.13 -12.56 13.85
C THR A 10 -3.34 -11.66 14.11
N ARG A 11 -4.11 -11.88 15.19
CA ARG A 11 -5.24 -11.01 15.54
C ARG A 11 -4.74 -9.76 16.24
N THR A 12 -5.17 -8.59 15.76
CA THR A 12 -4.90 -7.32 16.46
C THR A 12 -5.57 -7.33 17.84
N ARG A 13 -4.88 -6.72 18.80
CA ARG A 13 -5.40 -6.48 20.16
C ARG A 13 -5.82 -5.02 20.36
N ASN A 14 -5.60 -4.18 19.36
CA ASN A 14 -5.88 -2.76 19.47
C ASN A 14 -7.37 -2.48 19.26
N GLY A 15 -7.99 -1.76 20.19
CA GLY A 15 -9.35 -1.25 20.05
C GLY A 15 -9.43 0.07 19.29
N PHE A 16 -8.29 0.77 19.19
CA PHE A 16 -8.12 2.03 18.48
C PHE A 16 -7.76 1.78 17.02
N LYS A 17 -8.45 2.45 16.10
CA LYS A 17 -8.43 2.16 14.66
C LYS A 17 -8.17 3.43 13.83
N PRO A 18 -6.98 4.03 13.97
CA PRO A 18 -6.62 5.19 13.17
C PRO A 18 -6.46 4.81 11.69
N ARG A 19 -6.64 5.79 10.83
CA ARG A 19 -6.35 5.68 9.39
C ARG A 19 -4.85 5.91 9.17
N ILE A 20 -4.34 5.60 7.98
CA ILE A 20 -3.04 6.13 7.55
C ILE A 20 -3.27 7.22 6.49
N SER A 21 -2.44 8.27 6.54
CA SER A 21 -2.44 9.33 5.53
C SER A 21 -2.23 8.75 4.13
N ASP A 22 -2.77 9.42 3.11
CA ASP A 22 -2.71 9.01 1.71
C ASP A 22 -1.45 9.51 0.96
N ASN A 23 -0.58 10.26 1.66
CA ASN A 23 0.72 10.71 1.18
C ASN A 23 1.57 9.55 0.68
N ASP A 24 2.22 9.70 -0.45
CA ASP A 24 3.01 8.61 -1.02
C ASP A 24 4.29 8.31 -0.22
N LEU A 25 4.80 7.08 -0.39
CA LEU A 25 6.16 6.77 0.03
C LEU A 25 7.14 7.67 -0.73
N PRO A 26 8.13 8.27 -0.06
CA PRO A 26 9.06 9.18 -0.70
C PRO A 26 10.13 8.39 -1.45
N PHE A 27 9.90 8.22 -2.75
CA PHE A 27 10.89 7.67 -3.66
C PHE A 27 11.76 8.79 -4.22
N TYR A 28 13.05 8.54 -4.30
CA TYR A 28 14.04 9.46 -4.84
C TYR A 28 14.83 8.73 -5.91
N GLN A 29 15.13 9.41 -7.02
CA GLN A 29 15.98 8.87 -8.07
C GLN A 29 17.21 9.75 -8.25
N ASP A 30 18.38 9.12 -8.35
CA ASP A 30 19.61 9.83 -8.64
C ASP A 30 19.88 9.93 -10.15
N ALA A 31 20.97 10.61 -10.53
CA ALA A 31 21.36 10.77 -11.93
C ALA A 31 21.74 9.46 -12.64
N ASN A 32 22.02 8.39 -11.90
CA ASN A 32 22.33 7.06 -12.43
C ASN A 32 21.07 6.21 -12.64
N GLY A 33 19.92 6.69 -12.15
CA GLY A 33 18.65 5.98 -12.19
C GLY A 33 18.42 5.07 -10.98
N ASP A 34 19.29 5.12 -9.96
CA ASP A 34 19.12 4.36 -8.72
C ASP A 34 17.95 4.93 -7.91
N VAL A 35 17.05 4.05 -7.46
CA VAL A 35 15.87 4.44 -6.68
C VAL A 35 16.10 4.14 -5.21
N THR A 36 15.88 5.14 -4.36
CA THR A 36 15.92 5.03 -2.90
C THR A 36 14.57 5.40 -2.29
N VAL A 37 14.24 4.83 -1.13
CA VAL A 37 13.01 5.12 -0.39
C VAL A 37 13.34 5.60 1.02
N GLY A 38 12.72 6.70 1.43
CA GLY A 38 12.86 7.25 2.76
C GLY A 38 11.95 6.58 3.80
N PHE A 39 12.47 6.36 5.01
CA PHE A 39 11.73 5.71 6.12
C PHE A 39 11.51 6.61 7.34
N GLY A 40 12.49 7.46 7.67
CA GLY A 40 12.46 8.34 8.85
C GLY A 40 12.14 9.78 8.48
N GLY A 41 12.21 10.68 9.44
CA GLY A 41 12.05 12.12 9.26
C GLY A 41 12.39 12.83 10.56
N ALA A 42 12.48 14.16 10.54
CA ALA A 42 12.73 14.94 11.76
C ALA A 42 11.54 14.89 12.74
N ASN A 43 10.34 14.58 12.23
CA ASN A 43 9.11 14.49 13.01
C ASN A 43 8.89 13.08 13.56
N ASP A 44 8.40 12.98 14.80
CA ASP A 44 7.89 11.73 15.37
C ASP A 44 6.55 11.31 14.71
N ILE A 45 6.13 10.07 14.92
CA ILE A 45 4.78 9.61 14.54
C ILE A 45 3.76 10.38 15.38
N PHE A 46 2.77 10.98 14.73
CA PHE A 46 1.65 11.64 15.41
C PHE A 46 0.32 11.33 14.74
N TYR A 47 -0.77 11.68 15.43
CA TYR A 47 -2.12 11.56 14.91
C TYR A 47 -2.68 12.94 14.60
N SER A 48 -3.07 13.17 13.35
CA SER A 48 -3.85 14.35 12.94
C SER A 48 -5.36 14.06 13.01
N GLY A 49 -6.19 15.10 13.01
CA GLY A 49 -7.65 14.98 13.09
C GLY A 49 -8.21 14.88 14.52
N SER A 50 -9.48 14.50 14.65
CA SER A 50 -10.20 14.49 15.95
C SER A 50 -11.18 13.32 16.06
N GLY A 51 -11.38 12.78 17.28
CA GLY A 51 -12.37 11.73 17.53
C GLY A 51 -11.98 10.38 16.92
N SER A 52 -12.94 9.69 16.28
CA SER A 52 -12.73 8.37 15.66
C SER A 52 -12.11 8.42 14.26
N THR A 53 -11.80 9.61 13.73
CA THR A 53 -11.30 9.82 12.37
C THR A 53 -9.84 10.24 12.34
N VAL A 54 -9.08 10.00 13.41
CA VAL A 54 -7.66 10.33 13.42
C VAL A 54 -6.88 9.61 12.31
N VAL A 55 -5.84 10.27 11.82
CA VAL A 55 -4.96 9.79 10.75
C VAL A 55 -3.54 9.72 11.31
N ALA A 56 -2.91 8.55 11.20
CA ALA A 56 -1.50 8.38 11.48
C ALA A 56 -0.70 9.10 10.40
N GLU A 57 0.08 10.10 10.83
CA GLU A 57 1.08 10.78 10.03
C GLU A 57 2.43 10.14 10.33
N MET A 58 3.14 9.72 9.29
CA MET A 58 4.40 9.00 9.41
C MET A 58 5.58 9.94 9.17
N PRO A 59 6.72 9.73 9.86
CA PRO A 59 7.92 10.57 9.72
C PRO A 59 8.38 10.78 8.27
N TYR A 60 8.31 9.72 7.45
CA TYR A 60 8.75 9.76 6.05
C TYR A 60 8.00 10.78 5.18
N MET A 61 6.79 11.19 5.58
CA MET A 61 5.95 12.10 4.79
C MET A 61 6.58 13.49 4.66
N TYR A 62 7.34 13.89 5.68
CA TYR A 62 7.95 15.21 5.82
C TYR A 62 9.41 15.24 5.34
N LEU A 63 9.89 14.18 4.68
CA LEU A 63 11.27 14.14 4.18
C LEU A 63 11.47 15.10 3.00
N GLY A 64 12.44 16.00 3.13
CA GLY A 64 12.81 16.93 2.06
C GLY A 64 11.92 18.18 2.00
N GLU A 65 11.18 18.50 3.05
CA GLU A 65 10.57 19.83 3.22
C GLU A 65 11.58 20.90 3.68
N GLU A 66 12.75 20.49 4.18
CA GLU A 66 13.88 21.38 4.50
C GLU A 66 15.08 21.05 3.59
N ASP A 67 15.70 22.09 3.01
CA ASP A 67 16.78 22.10 2.00
C ASP A 67 18.05 21.30 2.40
N GLY A 68 17.96 19.97 2.42
CA GLY A 68 18.96 19.07 3.01
C GLY A 68 19.71 18.16 2.04
N GLY A 69 19.76 18.45 0.73
CA GLY A 69 20.56 17.67 -0.22
C GLY A 69 20.06 16.26 -0.53
N LEU A 70 18.77 15.97 -0.28
CA LEU A 70 18.14 14.75 -0.79
C LEU A 70 18.04 14.82 -2.33
N PRO A 71 18.12 13.68 -3.05
CA PRO A 71 17.90 13.66 -4.49
C PRO A 71 16.48 14.13 -4.83
N GLU A 72 16.22 14.41 -6.11
CA GLU A 72 14.89 14.82 -6.55
C GLU A 72 13.86 13.72 -6.24
N ARG A 73 12.70 14.13 -5.70
CA ARG A 73 11.58 13.19 -5.48
C ARG A 73 11.14 12.67 -6.84
N GLN A 74 11.09 11.35 -6.98
CA GLN A 74 10.64 10.72 -8.19
C GLN A 74 9.16 11.02 -8.42
N GLN A 75 8.82 11.43 -9.64
CA GLN A 75 7.43 11.56 -10.03
C GLN A 75 6.73 10.20 -9.92
N ILE A 76 5.59 10.19 -9.23
CA ILE A 76 4.75 9.00 -9.09
C ILE A 76 3.59 9.12 -10.08
N LEU A 77 3.52 8.17 -11.00
CA LEU A 77 2.47 8.06 -12.00
C LEU A 77 1.22 7.43 -11.40
N THR A 78 0.07 7.72 -12.01
CA THR A 78 -1.23 7.12 -11.69
C THR A 78 -1.66 6.14 -12.78
N GLU A 79 -2.78 5.46 -12.58
CA GLU A 79 -3.32 4.56 -13.59
C GLU A 79 -3.71 5.27 -14.89
N ASP A 80 -4.06 6.57 -14.80
CA ASP A 80 -4.43 7.39 -15.97
C ASP A 80 -3.22 7.72 -16.87
N ASP A 81 -2.01 7.59 -16.33
CA ASP A 81 -0.75 7.82 -17.04
C ASP A 81 -0.25 6.55 -17.76
N LEU A 82 -0.92 5.41 -17.58
CA LEU A 82 -0.49 4.14 -18.15
C LEU A 82 -0.77 4.06 -19.66
N PRO A 83 0.20 3.57 -20.46
CA PRO A 83 -0.04 3.35 -21.88
C PRO A 83 -1.00 2.18 -22.11
N GLU A 84 -1.63 2.16 -23.29
CA GLU A 84 -2.52 1.07 -23.66
C GLU A 84 -1.82 -0.31 -23.55
N GLY A 85 -2.48 -1.25 -22.88
CA GLY A 85 -1.96 -2.61 -22.70
C GLY A 85 -1.02 -2.78 -21.50
N VAL A 86 -0.88 -1.76 -20.64
CA VAL A 86 -0.36 -1.90 -19.28
C VAL A 86 -1.52 -1.73 -18.31
N GLU A 87 -1.84 -2.81 -17.59
CA GLU A 87 -2.95 -2.84 -16.62
C GLU A 87 -2.45 -3.34 -15.28
N LEU A 88 -2.85 -2.67 -14.19
CA LEU A 88 -2.46 -3.01 -12.82
C LEU A 88 -3.71 -3.37 -12.02
N ASP A 89 -3.74 -4.54 -11.37
CA ASP A 89 -4.87 -4.93 -10.53
C ASP A 89 -4.40 -5.54 -9.21
N TYR A 90 -5.32 -5.62 -8.26
CA TYR A 90 -5.12 -6.37 -7.04
C TYR A 90 -6.43 -6.95 -6.52
N ARG A 91 -6.30 -7.99 -5.69
CA ARG A 91 -7.39 -8.50 -4.86
C ARG A 91 -6.91 -8.77 -3.45
N ILE A 92 -7.84 -8.76 -2.51
CA ILE A 92 -7.60 -9.13 -1.12
C ILE A 92 -8.09 -10.56 -0.94
N ASP A 93 -7.19 -11.46 -0.55
CA ASP A 93 -7.48 -12.87 -0.36
C ASP A 93 -7.20 -13.30 1.10
N GLY A 94 -7.84 -14.38 1.54
CA GLY A 94 -7.76 -14.87 2.92
C GLY A 94 -8.86 -14.36 3.85
N GLY A 95 -8.63 -14.56 5.15
CA GLY A 95 -9.62 -14.43 6.21
C GLY A 95 -9.46 -13.19 7.09
N PHE A 96 -10.24 -13.16 8.18
CA PHE A 96 -10.31 -12.00 9.06
C PHE A 96 -9.02 -11.75 9.86
N ASN A 97 -8.40 -12.82 10.38
CA ASN A 97 -7.22 -12.70 11.23
C ASN A 97 -5.92 -12.51 10.43
N ASN A 98 -5.96 -12.84 9.14
CA ASN A 98 -4.82 -12.89 8.25
C ASN A 98 -5.36 -12.88 6.83
N ASN A 99 -4.98 -11.87 6.08
CA ASN A 99 -5.25 -11.77 4.66
C ASN A 99 -3.95 -11.47 3.92
N CYS A 100 -3.98 -11.58 2.61
CA CYS A 100 -2.91 -11.12 1.75
C CYS A 100 -3.44 -10.22 0.65
N ILE A 101 -2.56 -9.37 0.15
CA ILE A 101 -2.81 -8.62 -1.07
C ILE A 101 -2.19 -9.43 -2.20
N VAL A 102 -3.02 -9.83 -3.15
CA VAL A 102 -2.59 -10.48 -4.38
C VAL A 102 -2.53 -9.40 -5.45
N VAL A 103 -1.31 -9.04 -5.82
CA VAL A 103 -0.97 -8.01 -6.80
C VAL A 103 -0.79 -8.68 -8.16
N ASP A 104 -1.51 -8.18 -9.15
CA ASP A 104 -1.50 -8.67 -10.53
C ASP A 104 -1.20 -7.52 -11.51
N TRP A 105 -0.76 -7.88 -12.71
CA TRP A 105 -0.52 -6.91 -13.79
C TRP A 105 -0.53 -7.59 -15.16
N THR A 106 -0.95 -6.85 -16.17
CA THR A 106 -0.87 -7.27 -17.58
C THR A 106 0.01 -6.28 -18.33
N ILE A 107 0.98 -6.78 -19.09
CA ILE A 107 1.82 -5.98 -19.98
C ILE A 107 1.81 -6.64 -21.36
N LYS A 108 1.24 -5.96 -22.36
CA LYS A 108 1.23 -6.42 -23.77
C LYS A 108 2.61 -6.28 -24.42
N ASN A 109 3.24 -5.11 -24.29
CA ASN A 109 4.57 -4.85 -24.87
C ASN A 109 5.68 -5.10 -23.85
N LYS A 110 6.13 -6.36 -23.77
CA LYS A 110 7.16 -6.81 -22.81
C LYS A 110 8.59 -6.40 -23.18
N ASP A 111 8.80 -5.92 -24.40
CA ASP A 111 10.11 -5.42 -24.85
C ASP A 111 10.37 -4.00 -24.34
N LEU A 112 9.30 -3.21 -24.15
CA LEU A 112 9.37 -1.86 -23.60
C LEU A 112 9.15 -1.81 -22.09
N TYR A 113 8.23 -2.63 -21.58
CA TYR A 113 7.78 -2.53 -20.19
C TYR A 113 7.97 -3.82 -19.42
N GLN A 114 8.50 -3.70 -18.20
CA GLN A 114 8.66 -4.82 -17.28
C GLN A 114 8.57 -4.36 -15.83
N VAL A 115 7.73 -5.02 -15.04
CA VAL A 115 7.74 -4.85 -13.58
C VAL A 115 8.97 -5.52 -12.99
N ASP A 116 9.78 -4.82 -12.20
CA ASP A 116 10.97 -5.36 -11.53
C ASP A 116 10.86 -5.38 -10.00
N TRP A 117 10.04 -4.53 -9.40
CA TRP A 117 9.64 -4.63 -8.00
C TRP A 117 8.26 -4.01 -7.76
N VAL A 118 7.65 -4.47 -6.67
CA VAL A 118 6.37 -3.95 -6.17
C VAL A 118 6.52 -3.68 -4.67
N ALA A 119 6.06 -2.50 -4.25
CA ALA A 119 5.96 -2.13 -2.85
C ALA A 119 4.49 -2.05 -2.42
N LEU A 120 4.22 -2.37 -1.17
CA LEU A 120 2.92 -2.18 -0.52
C LEU A 120 3.13 -1.29 0.70
N LYS A 121 2.54 -0.09 0.69
CA LYS A 121 2.38 0.73 1.88
C LYS A 121 1.19 0.23 2.69
N THR A 122 1.40 0.05 3.99
CA THR A 122 0.40 -0.42 4.96
C THR A 122 0.29 0.54 6.14
N PHE A 123 -0.56 0.23 7.12
CA PHE A 123 -0.72 1.06 8.31
C PHE A 123 0.52 1.00 9.21
N THR A 124 1.15 -0.18 9.32
CA THR A 124 2.32 -0.37 10.18
C THR A 124 3.67 -0.15 9.48
N GLY A 125 3.67 0.14 8.17
CA GLY A 125 4.89 0.42 7.43
C GLY A 125 4.78 0.11 5.95
N MET A 126 5.74 -0.66 5.43
CA MET A 126 5.75 -1.06 4.03
C MET A 126 6.37 -2.45 3.86
N GLN A 127 6.02 -3.12 2.76
CA GLN A 127 6.64 -4.34 2.29
C GLN A 127 7.13 -4.14 0.86
N MET A 128 8.27 -4.71 0.49
CA MET A 128 8.82 -4.64 -0.87
C MET A 128 9.12 -6.05 -1.37
N LYS A 129 8.83 -6.33 -2.64
CA LYS A 129 9.14 -7.60 -3.30
C LYS A 129 9.67 -7.38 -4.71
N TYR A 130 10.80 -8.01 -5.01
CA TYR A 130 11.35 -8.05 -6.36
C TYR A 130 10.59 -9.06 -7.25
N VAL A 131 10.43 -8.70 -8.53
CA VAL A 131 10.02 -9.59 -9.60
C VAL A 131 11.29 -10.16 -10.22
N LEU A 132 11.62 -11.39 -9.82
CA LEU A 132 12.79 -12.09 -10.35
C LEU A 132 12.61 -12.41 -11.85
N PRO A 133 13.70 -12.57 -12.62
CA PRO A 133 13.61 -12.98 -14.02
C PRO A 133 12.74 -14.23 -14.18
N LYS A 134 11.88 -14.24 -15.21
CA LYS A 134 10.90 -15.31 -15.50
C LYS A 134 9.78 -15.48 -14.48
N LYS A 135 9.71 -14.66 -13.42
CA LYS A 135 8.56 -14.60 -12.53
C LYS A 135 7.46 -13.76 -13.19
N PHE A 136 6.27 -14.33 -13.23
CA PHE A 136 5.06 -13.67 -13.71
C PHE A 136 4.16 -13.33 -12.52
N PRO A 137 3.21 -12.39 -12.66
CA PRO A 137 2.19 -12.17 -11.65
C PRO A 137 1.47 -13.47 -11.30
N PRO A 138 0.92 -13.59 -10.07
CA PRO A 138 0.84 -12.52 -9.07
C PRO A 138 2.00 -12.48 -8.04
N LEU A 139 2.11 -11.34 -7.35
CA LEU A 139 2.85 -11.23 -6.09
C LEU A 139 1.90 -11.22 -4.89
N TYR A 140 2.30 -11.84 -3.79
CA TYR A 140 1.51 -11.93 -2.56
C TYR A 140 2.16 -11.14 -1.44
N PHE A 141 1.42 -10.25 -0.77
CA PHE A 141 1.87 -9.54 0.44
C PHE A 141 1.04 -9.99 1.63
N ALA A 142 1.66 -10.63 2.61
CA ALA A 142 0.95 -11.15 3.77
C ALA A 142 0.68 -10.00 4.77
N LEU A 143 -0.54 -9.94 5.28
CA LEU A 143 -0.97 -8.97 6.28
C LEU A 143 -1.40 -9.69 7.54
N ALA A 144 -1.02 -9.12 8.68
CA ALA A 144 -1.38 -9.59 10.00
C ALA A 144 -1.68 -8.38 10.90
N ARG A 145 -2.37 -8.64 12.01
CA ARG A 145 -2.69 -7.66 13.06
C ARG A 145 -3.22 -6.35 12.47
N GLU A 146 -2.69 -5.21 12.86
CA GLU A 146 -3.20 -3.89 12.49
C GLU A 146 -3.38 -3.76 10.96
N ASP A 147 -2.44 -4.30 10.18
CA ASP A 147 -2.50 -4.26 8.72
C ASP A 147 -3.55 -5.18 8.11
N ALA A 148 -3.88 -6.30 8.77
CA ALA A 148 -4.98 -7.16 8.33
C ALA A 148 -6.36 -6.50 8.58
N TYR A 149 -6.45 -5.53 9.50
CA TYR A 149 -7.69 -5.03 10.12
C TYR A 149 -8.02 -3.55 9.84
N VAL A 150 -7.54 -2.94 8.76
CA VAL A 150 -7.84 -1.52 8.48
C VAL A 150 -9.33 -1.29 8.13
N TYR A 151 -9.89 -0.12 8.49
CA TYR A 151 -11.33 0.19 8.35
C TYR A 151 -11.57 1.49 7.55
N CYS A 152 -12.75 1.63 6.92
CA CYS A 152 -13.16 2.86 6.22
C CYS A 152 -13.93 3.83 7.15
N ASN A 153 -14.11 5.08 6.72
CA ASN A 153 -14.82 6.15 7.43
C ASN A 153 -16.33 6.27 7.11
N LYS A 154 -16.92 5.35 6.34
CA LYS A 154 -18.35 5.37 6.00
C LYS A 154 -19.24 4.82 7.15
N GLN A 155 -20.38 5.46 7.40
CA GLN A 155 -21.44 4.99 8.31
C GLN A 155 -22.82 4.94 7.60
N PRO A 156 -23.54 3.79 7.62
CA PRO A 156 -23.02 2.46 7.90
C PRO A 156 -21.96 2.12 6.85
N CYS A 157 -20.93 1.38 7.24
CA CYS A 157 -19.92 0.97 6.28
C CYS A 157 -20.57 -0.02 5.30
N GLU A 158 -20.79 0.43 4.06
CA GLU A 158 -21.55 -0.30 3.03
C GLU A 158 -20.96 -1.67 2.68
N GLU A 159 -19.75 -1.99 3.13
CA GLU A 159 -19.06 -3.25 2.86
C GLU A 159 -18.14 -3.75 4.00
N CYS A 160 -18.30 -3.25 5.24
CA CYS A 160 -17.45 -3.67 6.36
C CYS A 160 -17.89 -5.03 6.91
N ALA A 161 -17.72 -6.06 6.11
CA ALA A 161 -17.30 -7.34 6.63
C ALA A 161 -15.82 -7.22 7.03
N PHE A 162 -14.81 -7.26 6.14
CA PHE A 162 -13.44 -7.58 6.62
C PHE A 162 -12.22 -7.06 5.81
N ARG A 163 -12.34 -6.04 4.93
CA ARG A 163 -11.33 -5.81 3.88
C ARG A 163 -10.95 -4.36 3.52
N CYS A 164 -11.36 -3.33 4.25
CA CYS A 164 -10.97 -1.98 3.86
C CYS A 164 -9.46 -1.76 4.04
N LYS A 165 -8.75 -1.31 3.01
CA LYS A 165 -7.32 -0.95 3.08
C LYS A 165 -7.16 0.54 2.81
N SER A 166 -7.98 1.35 3.45
CA SER A 166 -7.95 2.81 3.29
C SER A 166 -6.55 3.35 3.58
N GLY A 167 -6.02 4.13 2.65
CA GLY A 167 -4.67 4.71 2.74
C GLY A 167 -3.54 3.75 2.38
N PHE A 168 -3.81 2.47 2.11
CA PHE A 168 -2.82 1.57 1.53
C PHE A 168 -2.64 1.90 0.07
N VAL A 169 -1.42 1.75 -0.41
CA VAL A 169 -1.04 2.02 -1.79
C VAL A 169 -0.09 0.93 -2.25
N ILE A 170 -0.35 0.39 -3.43
CA ILE A 170 0.59 -0.51 -4.11
C ILE A 170 1.40 0.35 -5.08
N TYR A 171 2.72 0.22 -5.06
CA TYR A 171 3.61 0.88 -6.00
C TYR A 171 4.23 -0.18 -6.89
N TYR A 172 4.19 0.05 -8.20
CA TYR A 172 4.84 -0.78 -9.20
C TYR A 172 5.96 0.04 -9.80
N HIS A 173 7.18 -0.47 -9.79
CA HIS A 173 8.19 0.07 -10.68
C HIS A 173 8.17 -0.70 -11.98
N ILE A 174 7.94 0.03 -13.07
CA ILE A 174 7.85 -0.49 -14.41
C ILE A 174 9.01 0.12 -15.20
N LYS A 175 9.97 -0.71 -15.57
CA LYS A 175 11.03 -0.31 -16.50
C LYS A 175 10.41 0.29 -17.76
N GLY A 176 10.91 1.43 -18.20
CA GLY A 176 10.37 2.18 -19.33
C GLY A 176 9.25 3.17 -18.99
N LEU A 177 8.75 3.20 -17.74
CA LEU A 177 7.76 4.19 -17.27
C LEU A 177 8.17 4.88 -15.96
N GLY A 178 8.63 4.12 -14.97
CA GLY A 178 8.91 4.63 -13.62
C GLY A 178 7.99 4.02 -12.57
N ILE A 179 7.74 4.74 -11.48
CA ILE A 179 6.91 4.29 -10.36
C ILE A 179 5.46 4.68 -10.61
N VAL A 180 4.56 3.70 -10.57
CA VAL A 180 3.12 3.90 -10.69
C VAL A 180 2.46 3.52 -9.37
N ARG A 181 1.64 4.44 -8.82
CA ARG A 181 0.81 4.17 -7.64
C ARG A 181 -0.55 3.61 -8.04
N LYS A 182 -0.99 2.62 -7.29
CA LYS A 182 -2.34 2.10 -7.30
C LYS A 182 -2.91 2.17 -5.88
N PRO A 183 -3.66 3.24 -5.55
CA PRO A 183 -4.36 3.34 -4.28
C PRO A 183 -5.27 2.13 -4.07
N MET A 184 -5.32 1.61 -2.85
CA MET A 184 -6.21 0.51 -2.53
C MET A 184 -7.62 1.00 -2.21
N THR A 185 -8.24 1.64 -3.19
CA THR A 185 -9.61 2.17 -3.12
C THR A 185 -10.57 1.18 -3.79
N ARG A 186 -10.78 0.01 -3.19
CA ARG A 186 -11.92 -0.83 -3.57
C ARG A 186 -12.95 -0.85 -2.45
N ILE A 187 -14.02 -0.10 -2.73
CA ILE A 187 -15.38 -0.62 -2.54
C ILE A 187 -15.37 -1.98 -3.27
N SER A 188 -15.36 -3.06 -2.51
CA SER A 188 -15.63 -4.44 -2.90
C SER A 188 -16.87 -4.52 -3.79
N LEU A 189 -16.68 -4.22 -5.07
CA LEU A 189 -17.42 -4.92 -6.11
C LEU A 189 -17.05 -6.41 -5.96
N LEU A 190 -17.74 -7.07 -5.03
CA LEU A 190 -18.06 -8.47 -5.14
C LEU A 190 -18.42 -8.63 -6.60
N LYS A 191 -17.61 -9.36 -7.36
CA LYS A 191 -18.14 -10.08 -8.50
C LYS A 191 -19.19 -11.00 -7.90
N LEU A 192 -20.40 -10.48 -7.73
CA LEU A 192 -21.63 -11.25 -7.72
C LEU A 192 -21.68 -11.80 -9.13
N GLU A 193 -20.97 -12.90 -9.34
CA GLU A 193 -21.20 -13.75 -10.50
C GLU A 193 -22.71 -14.07 -10.49
N LYS A 194 -23.35 -13.79 -11.62
CA LYS A 194 -24.74 -14.19 -11.89
C LYS A 194 -24.84 -15.70 -11.95
#